data_AF-A0A963R7A9-F1
#
_entry.id   AF-A0A963R7A9-F1
#
_cell.length_a   1.000
_cell.length_b   1.000
_cell.length_c   1.000
_cell.angle_alpha   90.00
_cell.angle_beta   90.00
_cell.angle_gamma   90.00
#
_symmetry.space_group_name_H-M   'P 1'
#
loop_
_entity.id
_entity.type
_entity.pdbx_description
1 polymer ?
#
loop_
_entity_poly.entity_id
_entity_poly.type
_entity_poly.pdbx_seq_one_letter_code
_entity_poly.pdbx_strand_id
1 'polypeptide(L)' 'MSDAHNRIGDIVSSNDVVLFMKGTPLFPQCGFSSRAIAILDHLGIGYESVDVLQDMDIRQGIKSYSDWPTIPQLYIKGEF' A
#
# COMPACT_ATOMS: atom_id res chain seq x y z
N MET A 1 1.97 19.47 6.35
CA MET A 1 1.68 18.09 5.90
C MET A 1 0.47 17.60 6.69
N SER A 2 -0.48 16.93 6.05
CA SER A 2 -1.63 16.35 6.76
C SER A 2 -1.17 15.21 7.66
N ASP A 3 -1.92 14.91 8.73
CA ASP A 3 -1.62 13.78 9.62
C ASP A 3 -1.47 12.45 8.85
N ALA A 4 -2.32 12.24 7.84
CA ALA A 4 -2.26 11.08 6.95
C ALA A 4 -0.94 11.00 6.14
N HIS A 5 -0.42 12.12 5.64
CA HIS A 5 0.86 12.13 4.89
C HIS A 5 2.03 11.73 5.76
N ASN A 6 2.07 12.21 7.01
CA ASN A 6 3.12 11.82 7.95
C ASN A 6 3.05 10.32 8.25
N ARG A 7 1.84 9.81 8.58
CA ARG A 7 1.62 8.37 8.82
C ARG A 7 2.03 7.50 7.63
N ILE A 8 1.70 7.93 6.41
CA ILE A 8 2.11 7.22 5.18
C ILE A 8 3.63 7.26 5.01
N GLY A 9 4.26 8.42 5.19
CA GLY A 9 5.71 8.57 5.12
C GLY A 9 6.44 7.69 6.14
N ASP A 10 5.92 7.59 7.36
CA ASP A 10 6.46 6.73 8.41
C ASP A 10 6.35 5.24 8.03
N ILE A 11 5.20 4.81 7.51
CA ILE A 11 4.99 3.44 7.03
C ILE A 11 5.95 3.11 5.88
N VAL A 12 6.07 4.00 4.90
CA VAL A 12 6.89 3.83 3.71
C VAL A 12 8.38 3.82 4.04
N SER A 13 8.82 4.61 5.02
CA SER A 13 10.22 4.65 5.46
C SER A 13 10.61 3.55 6.44
N SER A 14 9.65 2.98 7.19
CA SER A 14 9.88 1.91 8.16
C SER A 14 9.92 0.51 7.52
N ASN A 15 9.50 0.37 6.26
CA ASN A 15 9.39 -0.92 5.58
C ASN A 15 10.11 -0.90 4.22
N ASP A 16 10.96 -1.90 3.98
CA ASP A 16 11.67 -2.03 2.70
C ASP A 16 10.72 -2.28 1.53
N VAL A 17 9.60 -2.97 1.76
CA VAL A 17 8.56 -3.22 0.76
C VAL A 17 7.21 -3.08 1.45
N VAL A 18 6.36 -2.18 0.95
CA VAL A 18 5.00 -2.01 1.48
C VAL A 18 3.97 -1.88 0.37
N LEU A 19 2.87 -2.61 0.50
CA LEU A 19 1.76 -2.64 -0.44
C LEU A 19 0.51 -2.02 0.20
N PHE A 20 0.14 -0.82 -0.25
CA PHE A 20 -1.18 -0.25 0.03
C PHE A 20 -2.21 -0.90 -0.88
N MET A 21 -3.19 -1.58 -0.31
CA MET A 21 -4.13 -2.41 -1.05
C MET A 21 -5.55 -2.38 -0.48
N LYS A 22 -6.51 -2.94 -1.22
CA LYS A 22 -7.90 -3.07 -0.77
C LYS A 22 -8.15 -4.47 -0.23
N GLY A 23 -8.41 -4.58 1.07
CA GLY A 23 -8.44 -5.83 1.82
C GLY A 23 -7.04 -6.22 2.32
N THR A 24 -6.89 -7.48 2.73
CA THR A 24 -5.64 -8.02 3.26
C THR A 24 -5.06 -9.10 2.33
N PRO A 25 -3.79 -9.50 2.47
CA PRO A 25 -3.20 -10.60 1.67
C PRO A 25 -4.03 -11.89 1.71
N LEU A 26 -4.60 -12.22 2.88
CA LEU A 26 -5.47 -13.39 3.06
C LEU A 26 -6.88 -13.20 2.46
N PHE A 27 -7.40 -11.98 2.49
CA PHE A 27 -8.75 -11.65 2.02
C PHE A 27 -8.74 -10.37 1.14
N PRO A 28 -8.22 -10.45 -0.10
CA PRO A 28 -8.18 -9.30 -0.98
C PRO A 28 -9.59 -8.95 -1.47
N GLN A 29 -9.95 -7.67 -1.44
CA GLN A 29 -11.27 -7.17 -1.84
C GLN A 29 -11.26 -6.49 -3.21
N CYS A 30 -10.16 -6.61 -3.96
CA CYS A 30 -10.01 -6.06 -5.30
C CYS A 30 -9.11 -6.95 -6.15
N GLY A 31 -9.51 -7.22 -7.39
CA GLY A 31 -8.73 -8.06 -8.31
C GLY A 31 -7.32 -7.52 -8.60
N PHE A 32 -7.14 -6.19 -8.67
CA PHE A 32 -5.82 -5.59 -8.84
C PHE A 32 -4.92 -5.82 -7.62
N SER A 33 -5.48 -5.70 -6.41
CA SER A 33 -4.76 -5.99 -5.17
C SER A 33 -4.39 -7.47 -5.07
N SER A 34 -5.31 -8.37 -5.40
CA SER A 34 -5.05 -9.82 -5.47
C SER A 34 -3.92 -10.15 -6.46
N ARG A 35 -3.88 -9.48 -7.61
CA ARG A 35 -2.81 -9.67 -8.60
C ARG A 35 -1.44 -9.16 -8.11
N ALA A 36 -1.41 -8.04 -7.40
CA ALA A 36 -0.16 -7.52 -6.83
C ALA A 36 0.44 -8.50 -5.80
N ILE A 37 -0.40 -9.02 -4.90
CA ILE A 37 -0.02 -10.07 -3.93
C ILE A 37 0.55 -11.29 -4.66
N ALA A 38 -0.18 -11.83 -5.65
CA ALA A 38 0.24 -13.02 -6.36
C ALA A 38 1.62 -12.87 -7.04
N ILE A 39 1.95 -11.67 -7.53
CA ILE A 39 3.27 -11.38 -8.09
C ILE A 39 4.34 -11.37 -6.99
N LEU A 40 4.10 -10.68 -5.88
CA LEU A 40 5.06 -10.59 -4.78
C LEU A 40 5.32 -11.96 -4.15
N ASP A 41 4.27 -12.75 -3.94
CA ASP A 41 4.35 -14.12 -3.43
C ASP A 41 5.11 -15.04 -4.39
N HIS A 42 4.86 -14.91 -5.70
CA HIS A 42 5.59 -15.68 -6.71
C HIS A 42 7.10 -15.36 -6.72
N LEU A 43 7.46 -14.10 -6.46
CA LEU A 43 8.84 -13.66 -6.35
C LEU A 43 9.47 -14.01 -4.99
N GLY A 44 8.69 -14.50 -4.03
CA GLY A 44 9.17 -14.81 -2.68
C GLY A 44 9.60 -13.58 -1.88
N ILE A 45 9.05 -12.40 -2.20
CA ILE A 45 9.41 -11.15 -1.56
C ILE A 45 8.51 -10.95 -0.33
N GLY A 46 9.12 -10.75 0.85
CA GLY A 46 8.39 -10.31 2.03
C GLY A 46 7.99 -8.83 1.91
N TYR A 47 6.75 -8.51 2.30
CA TYR A 47 6.23 -7.14 2.25
C TYR A 47 5.26 -6.89 3.40
N GLU A 48 5.17 -5.62 3.81
CA GLU A 48 4.11 -5.14 4.71
C GLU A 48 2.87 -4.77 3.89
N SER A 49 1.66 -4.92 4.44
CA SER A 49 0.43 -4.62 3.72
C SER A 49 -0.48 -3.68 4.50
N VAL A 50 -1.00 -2.66 3.84
CA VAL A 50 -1.92 -1.69 4.44
C VAL A 50 -3.28 -1.79 3.76
N ASP A 51 -4.31 -2.23 4.50
CA ASP A 51 -5.69 -2.22 4.03
C ASP A 51 -6.28 -0.82 4.10
N VAL A 52 -6.33 -0.15 2.95
CA VAL A 52 -6.88 1.20 2.83
C VAL A 52 -8.40 1.25 3.04
N LEU A 53 -9.09 0.12 3.08
CA LEU A 53 -10.53 0.09 3.33
C LEU A 53 -10.86 0.29 4.82
N GLN A 54 -9.90 0.04 5.72
CA GLN A 54 -10.08 0.26 7.16
C GLN A 54 -9.85 1.72 7.57
N ASP A 55 -9.12 2.50 6.77
CA ASP A 55 -8.76 3.88 7.08
C ASP A 55 -8.95 4.76 5.83
N MET A 56 -10.02 5.57 5.84
CA MET A 56 -10.38 6.46 4.75
C MET A 56 -9.38 7.61 4.57
N ASP A 57 -8.71 8.03 5.64
CA ASP A 57 -7.70 9.09 5.59
C ASP A 57 -6.43 8.57 4.92
N ILE A 58 -6.00 7.34 5.21
CA ILE A 58 -4.91 6.67 4.49
C ILE A 58 -5.30 6.43 3.02
N ARG A 59 -6.54 6.01 2.75
CA ARG A 59 -7.02 5.76 1.39
C ARG A 59 -6.98 6.99 0.48
N GLN A 60 -7.34 8.15 1.02
CA GLN A 60 -7.28 9.39 0.26
C GLN A 60 -5.88 10.00 0.30
N GLY A 61 -5.20 9.90 1.45
CA GLY A 61 -3.84 10.33 1.68
C GLY A 61 -2.87 9.71 0.69
N ILE A 62 -2.88 8.39 0.51
CA ILE A 62 -1.91 7.68 -0.33
C ILE A 62 -1.95 8.13 -1.78
N LYS A 63 -3.15 8.40 -2.32
CA LYS A 63 -3.30 8.90 -3.69
C LYS A 63 -2.68 10.27 -3.89
N SER A 64 -2.83 11.13 -2.90
CA SER A 64 -2.27 12.49 -2.93
C SER A 64 -0.78 12.52 -2.59
N TYR A 65 -0.30 11.58 -1.77
CA TYR A 65 1.09 11.43 -1.41
C TYR A 65 1.92 10.94 -2.61
N SER A 66 1.38 9.99 -3.38
CA SER A 66 2.01 9.41 -4.57
C SER A 66 1.77 10.21 -5.86
N ASP A 67 0.92 11.24 -5.82
CA ASP A 67 0.32 11.87 -7.00
C ASP A 67 -0.26 10.84 -8.01
N TRP A 68 -0.91 9.79 -7.48
CA TRP A 68 -1.44 8.69 -8.30
C TRP A 68 -2.85 8.26 -7.84
N PRO A 69 -3.85 8.22 -8.73
CA PRO A 69 -5.25 8.12 -8.31
C PRO A 69 -5.72 6.70 -7.92
N THR A 70 -4.94 5.65 -8.26
CA THR A 70 -5.39 4.26 -8.14
C THR A 70 -4.66 3.46 -7.06
N ILE A 71 -5.27 2.35 -6.67
CA ILE A 71 -4.82 1.40 -5.64
C ILE A 71 -5.05 0.00 -6.21
N PRO A 72 -4.10 -0.96 -6.09
CA PRO A 72 -2.95 -0.98 -5.17
C PRO A 72 -1.79 -0.05 -5.54
N GLN A 73 -0.98 0.31 -4.54
CA GLN A 73 0.27 1.05 -4.68
C GLN A 73 1.38 0.32 -3.92
N LEU A 74 2.49 0.03 -4.59
CA LEU A 74 3.64 -0.66 -4.02
C LEU A 74 4.76 0.35 -3.82
N TYR A 75 5.41 0.34 -2.67
CA TYR A 75 6.61 1.10 -2.41
C TYR A 75 7.77 0.14 -2.13
N ILE A 76 8.94 0.44 -2.69
CA ILE A 76 10.18 -0.29 -2.47
C ILE A 76 11.24 0.70 -2.02
N LYS A 77 11.75 0.52 -0.79
CA LYS A 77 12.76 1.38 -0.17
C LYS A 77 12.43 2.87 -0.22
N GLY A 78 11.16 3.20 0.01
CA GLY A 78 10.67 4.56 -0.01
C GLY A 78 10.22 5.09 -1.37
N GLU A 79 10.48 4.38 -2.46
CA GLU A 79 10.13 4.80 -3.82
C GLU A 79 8.82 4.15 -4.28
N PHE A 80 7.96 4.96 -4.91
CA PHE A 80 6.68 4.54 -5.50
C PHE A 80 6.87 3.91 -6.88
#